data_AF-A0A378I8I6-F1
#
_entry.id   AF-A0A378I8I6-F1
#
_cell.length_a   1.000
_cell.length_b   1.000
_cell.length_c   1.000
_cell.angle_alpha   90.00
_cell.angle_beta   90.00
_cell.angle_gamma   90.00
#
_symmetry.space_group_name_H-M   'P 1'
#
loop_
_entity.id
_entity.type
_entity.pdbx_description
1 polymer ?
#
loop_
_entity_poly.entity_id
_entity_poly.type
_entity_poly.pdbx_seq_one_letter_code
_entity_poly.pdbx_strand_id
1 'polypeptide(L)'
;MKHNTLELLDTLVGGTEVRNSNISAEAKSTLFAMRNEFARLRYSHETDKQAKMIALLMGGVILAFKRDDWKYYYNSKFRLYPQWLTNLVFKNVKEKHTEIEAIYLIGQEALRNLPDAFNSRFFTFEYPVISSSKKAVFFPDLKTKTAEINSLVKFCIEHSNDLECPEIEIDDDSNLDYHTRSAHHAMEDLLGSYLRNRQNVTNSKGQVKEYFYPFFIPGQKSFTQKRDAVNDLISALKGENVDITQHLSTYRNGQLGDSLRAFIKSSRADEIVGQSVETVSDFIQKLQSKNKWAQLGLD
;
A
#
# COMPACT_ATOMS: atom_id res chain seq x y z
N MET A 1 -1.09 24.38 -13.27
CA MET A 1 -2.39 24.79 -13.85
C MET A 1 -3.52 24.43 -12.87
N LYS A 2 -4.54 25.27 -12.66
CA LYS A 2 -5.70 24.92 -11.82
C LYS A 2 -6.68 24.07 -12.63
N HIS A 3 -7.03 22.90 -12.14
CA HIS A 3 -8.05 22.03 -12.74
C HIS A 3 -9.29 21.97 -11.86
N ASN A 4 -10.44 21.82 -12.51
CA ASN A 4 -11.68 21.52 -11.82
C ASN A 4 -11.67 20.06 -11.34
N THR A 5 -11.97 19.81 -10.05
CA THR A 5 -11.96 18.47 -9.48
C THR A 5 -12.92 17.51 -10.21
N LEU A 6 -14.07 18.01 -10.65
CA LEU A 6 -15.05 17.20 -11.38
C LEU A 6 -14.53 16.80 -12.76
N GLU A 7 -13.83 17.69 -13.47
CA GLU A 7 -13.20 17.37 -14.76
C GLU A 7 -12.08 16.33 -14.61
N LEU A 8 -11.30 16.44 -13.55
CA LEU A 8 -10.28 15.44 -13.20
C LEU A 8 -10.94 14.08 -12.94
N LEU A 9 -12.00 14.04 -12.14
CA LEU A 9 -12.73 12.80 -11.85
C LEU A 9 -13.39 12.21 -13.09
N ASP A 10 -14.02 13.03 -13.94
CA ASP A 10 -14.58 12.61 -15.23
C ASP A 10 -13.51 11.95 -16.11
N THR A 11 -12.33 12.57 -16.18
CA THR A 11 -11.19 12.08 -16.95
C THR A 11 -10.72 10.71 -16.42
N LEU A 12 -10.58 10.57 -15.11
CA LEU A 12 -10.12 9.32 -14.48
C LEU A 12 -11.16 8.21 -14.56
N VAL A 13 -12.44 8.52 -14.35
CA VAL A 13 -13.53 7.54 -14.51
C VAL A 13 -13.65 7.08 -15.96
N GLY A 14 -13.51 7.99 -16.93
CA GLY A 14 -13.45 7.65 -18.35
C GLY A 14 -12.33 6.66 -18.67
N GLY A 15 -11.15 6.83 -18.06
CA GLY A 15 -10.01 5.92 -18.24
C GLY A 15 -10.20 4.51 -17.67
N THR A 16 -11.26 4.27 -16.89
CA THR A 16 -11.61 2.92 -16.41
C THR A 16 -12.35 2.07 -17.45
N GLU A 17 -12.57 2.60 -18.66
CA GLU A 17 -13.15 1.86 -19.77
C GLU A 17 -12.23 0.77 -20.31
N VAL A 18 -12.69 -0.48 -20.22
CA VAL A 18 -11.84 -1.66 -20.45
C VAL A 18 -12.50 -2.64 -21.43
N ARG A 19 -13.22 -2.11 -22.43
CA ARG A 19 -14.13 -2.84 -23.34
C ARG A 19 -13.49 -4.09 -23.97
N ASN A 20 -12.27 -3.96 -24.47
CA ASN A 20 -11.55 -5.03 -25.18
C ASN A 20 -10.46 -5.71 -24.32
N SER A 21 -10.45 -5.45 -23.01
CA SER A 21 -9.46 -6.04 -22.11
C SER A 21 -9.80 -7.50 -21.77
N ASN A 22 -8.76 -8.28 -21.45
CA ASN A 22 -8.87 -9.66 -20.97
C ASN A 22 -9.22 -9.77 -19.48
N ILE A 23 -9.79 -8.73 -18.87
CA ILE A 23 -10.25 -8.80 -17.48
C ILE A 23 -11.58 -9.57 -17.39
N SER A 24 -11.84 -10.10 -16.21
CA SER A 24 -13.01 -10.90 -15.84
C SER A 24 -14.32 -10.14 -16.02
N ALA A 25 -15.39 -10.89 -16.28
CA ALA A 25 -16.73 -10.33 -16.37
C ALA A 25 -17.16 -9.68 -15.03
N GLU A 26 -16.71 -10.25 -13.91
CA GLU A 26 -16.94 -9.75 -12.56
C GLU A 26 -16.28 -8.39 -12.35
N ALA A 27 -15.01 -8.20 -12.76
CA ALA A 27 -14.35 -6.90 -12.71
C ALA A 27 -15.05 -5.87 -13.63
N LYS A 28 -15.46 -6.27 -14.84
CA LYS A 28 -16.21 -5.41 -15.77
C LYS A 28 -17.56 -4.96 -15.17
N SER A 29 -18.26 -5.86 -14.49
CA SER A 29 -19.53 -5.57 -13.80
C SER A 29 -19.33 -4.50 -12.73
N THR A 30 -18.31 -4.64 -11.88
CA THR A 30 -17.97 -3.66 -10.85
C THR A 30 -17.66 -2.28 -11.44
N LEU A 31 -16.85 -2.23 -12.50
CA LEU A 31 -16.52 -0.96 -13.17
C LEU A 31 -17.74 -0.34 -13.86
N PHE A 32 -18.68 -1.14 -14.35
CA PHE A 32 -19.94 -0.65 -14.90
C PHE A 32 -20.86 -0.07 -13.82
N ALA A 33 -21.03 -0.79 -12.70
CA ALA A 33 -21.80 -0.31 -11.55
C ALA A 33 -21.23 1.01 -11.00
N MET A 34 -19.91 1.08 -10.82
CA MET A 34 -19.19 2.29 -10.41
C MET A 34 -19.48 3.47 -11.36
N ARG A 35 -19.36 3.28 -12.68
CA ARG A 35 -19.59 4.37 -13.66
C ARG A 35 -21.03 4.84 -13.69
N ASN A 36 -22.01 3.94 -13.57
CA ASN A 36 -23.42 4.32 -13.51
C ASN A 36 -23.73 5.15 -12.27
N GLU A 37 -23.21 4.73 -11.11
CA GLU A 37 -23.40 5.47 -9.86
C GLU A 37 -22.68 6.82 -9.90
N PHE A 38 -21.51 6.89 -10.54
CA PHE A 38 -20.79 8.14 -10.76
C PHE A 38 -21.60 9.11 -11.63
N ALA A 39 -22.20 8.60 -12.71
CA ALA A 39 -23.08 9.39 -13.58
C ALA A 39 -24.33 9.88 -12.83
N ARG A 40 -24.92 9.07 -11.94
CA ARG A 40 -26.01 9.49 -11.06
C ARG A 40 -25.57 10.64 -10.14
N LEU A 41 -24.44 10.48 -9.45
CA LEU A 41 -23.91 11.49 -8.53
C LEU A 41 -23.58 12.82 -9.22
N ARG A 42 -23.10 12.78 -10.47
CA ARG A 42 -22.81 13.98 -11.27
C ARG A 42 -23.98 14.97 -11.28
N TYR A 43 -25.21 14.48 -11.38
CA TYR A 43 -26.43 15.28 -11.43
C TYR A 43 -27.16 15.40 -10.09
N SER A 44 -26.59 14.84 -9.02
CA SER A 44 -27.17 14.92 -7.68
C SER A 44 -26.90 16.28 -7.01
N HIS A 45 -27.75 16.62 -6.04
CA HIS A 45 -27.59 17.77 -5.14
C HIS A 45 -27.10 17.35 -3.75
N GLU A 46 -26.43 16.20 -3.64
CA GLU A 46 -25.90 15.70 -2.37
C GLU A 46 -24.75 16.60 -1.90
N THR A 47 -24.72 16.92 -0.60
CA THR A 47 -23.74 17.85 -0.01
C THR A 47 -22.33 17.27 0.08
N ASP A 48 -22.19 15.94 0.04
CA ASP A 48 -20.95 15.17 0.07
C ASP A 48 -20.67 14.47 -1.27
N LYS A 49 -21.20 15.05 -2.35
CA LYS A 49 -21.17 14.46 -3.69
C LYS A 49 -19.74 14.23 -4.16
N GLN A 50 -18.84 15.20 -4.04
CA GLN A 50 -17.48 15.06 -4.54
C GLN A 50 -16.72 13.98 -3.75
N ALA A 51 -16.83 13.99 -2.41
CA ALA A 51 -16.27 12.97 -1.53
C ALA A 51 -16.77 11.57 -1.91
N LYS A 52 -18.07 11.42 -2.18
CA LYS A 52 -18.66 10.18 -2.67
C LYS A 52 -18.11 9.78 -4.03
N MET A 53 -17.97 10.70 -4.97
CA MET A 53 -17.43 10.42 -6.31
C MET A 53 -15.97 9.94 -6.25
N ILE A 54 -15.15 10.53 -5.38
CA ILE A 54 -13.77 10.11 -5.13
C ILE A 54 -13.74 8.70 -4.52
N ALA A 55 -14.52 8.46 -3.45
CA ALA A 55 -14.59 7.16 -2.82
C ALA A 55 -15.09 6.08 -3.79
N LEU A 56 -16.08 6.41 -4.62
CA LEU A 56 -16.63 5.52 -5.63
C LEU A 56 -15.57 5.10 -6.66
N LEU A 57 -14.79 6.06 -7.18
CA LEU A 57 -13.68 5.78 -8.10
C LEU A 57 -12.64 4.86 -7.46
N MET A 58 -12.14 5.23 -6.27
CA MET A 58 -11.10 4.45 -5.59
C MET A 58 -11.57 3.03 -5.25
N GLY A 59 -12.77 2.93 -4.67
CA GLY A 59 -13.36 1.66 -4.27
C GLY A 59 -13.70 0.75 -5.45
N GLY A 60 -14.20 1.32 -6.55
CA GLY A 60 -14.59 0.56 -7.74
C GLY A 60 -13.38 -0.02 -8.45
N VAL A 61 -12.31 0.77 -8.57
CA VAL A 61 -11.02 0.31 -9.10
C VAL A 61 -10.43 -0.82 -8.24
N ILE A 62 -10.35 -0.62 -6.92
CA ILE A 62 -9.76 -1.62 -6.00
C ILE A 62 -10.58 -2.92 -6.01
N LEU A 63 -11.91 -2.81 -5.98
CA LEU A 63 -12.78 -3.99 -6.04
C LEU A 63 -12.66 -4.71 -7.39
N ALA A 64 -12.54 -3.98 -8.50
CA ALA A 64 -12.33 -4.56 -9.81
C ALA A 64 -11.02 -5.36 -9.89
N PHE A 65 -9.90 -4.82 -9.40
CA PHE A 65 -8.65 -5.57 -9.27
C PHE A 65 -8.86 -6.86 -8.46
N LYS A 66 -9.59 -6.78 -7.35
CA LYS A 66 -9.78 -7.92 -6.47
C LYS A 66 -10.67 -9.01 -7.06
N ARG A 67 -11.73 -8.62 -7.78
CA ARG A 67 -12.60 -9.55 -8.53
C ARG A 67 -11.78 -10.33 -9.55
N ASP A 68 -10.87 -9.66 -10.23
CA ASP A 68 -9.98 -10.30 -11.21
C ASP A 68 -9.00 -11.27 -10.56
N ASP A 69 -8.36 -10.85 -9.45
CA ASP A 69 -7.49 -11.71 -8.64
C ASP A 69 -8.21 -12.99 -8.17
N TRP A 70 -9.47 -12.89 -7.75
CA TRP A 70 -10.28 -14.04 -7.33
C TRP A 70 -10.70 -14.93 -8.48
N LYS A 71 -10.95 -14.38 -9.67
CA LYS A 71 -11.38 -15.16 -10.83
C LYS A 71 -10.24 -15.99 -11.38
N TYR A 72 -9.10 -15.34 -11.61
CA TYR A 72 -8.02 -15.93 -12.39
C TYR A 72 -6.99 -16.67 -11.56
N TYR A 73 -7.08 -16.60 -10.22
CA TYR A 73 -6.14 -17.27 -9.30
C TYR A 73 -4.72 -17.23 -9.86
N TYR A 74 -4.24 -16.01 -10.17
CA TYR A 74 -2.88 -15.83 -10.66
C TYR A 74 -1.94 -16.64 -9.77
N ASN A 75 -0.93 -17.30 -10.38
CA ASN A 75 0.07 -18.13 -9.69
C ASN A 75 0.37 -17.52 -8.32
N SER A 76 0.40 -18.32 -7.25
CA SER A 76 0.33 -17.93 -5.82
C SER A 76 1.18 -16.72 -5.38
N LYS A 77 2.15 -16.30 -6.20
CA LYS A 77 3.02 -15.14 -6.02
C LYS A 77 2.51 -13.83 -6.63
N PHE A 78 1.52 -13.83 -7.52
CA PHE A 78 1.06 -12.66 -8.27
C PHE A 78 -0.33 -12.22 -7.83
N ARG A 79 -0.49 -10.93 -7.54
CA ARG A 79 -1.77 -10.28 -7.21
C ARG A 79 -1.78 -8.89 -7.83
N LEU A 80 -2.85 -8.54 -8.53
CA LEU A 80 -3.04 -7.20 -9.08
C LEU A 80 -3.17 -6.16 -7.95
N TYR A 81 -3.85 -6.53 -6.85
CA TYR A 81 -3.93 -5.69 -5.67
C TYR A 81 -3.27 -6.36 -4.47
N PRO A 82 -2.32 -5.69 -3.77
CA PRO A 82 -1.57 -6.32 -2.69
C PRO A 82 -2.47 -6.90 -1.59
N GLN A 83 -2.14 -8.11 -1.11
CA GLN A 83 -2.98 -8.82 -0.13
C GLN A 83 -3.05 -8.08 1.22
N TRP A 84 -1.96 -7.44 1.64
CA TRP A 84 -1.96 -6.65 2.88
C TRP A 84 -2.89 -5.43 2.78
N LEU A 85 -2.91 -4.76 1.63
CA LEU A 85 -3.87 -3.69 1.35
C LEU A 85 -5.28 -4.20 1.24
N THR A 86 -5.49 -5.39 0.65
CA THR A 86 -6.82 -6.03 0.65
C THR A 86 -7.34 -6.15 2.09
N ASN A 87 -6.54 -6.70 3.01
CA ASN A 87 -6.97 -6.87 4.41
C ASN A 87 -7.28 -5.54 5.09
N LEU A 88 -6.55 -4.48 4.71
CA LEU A 88 -6.75 -3.12 5.22
C LEU A 88 -8.07 -2.53 4.72
N VAL A 89 -8.27 -2.48 3.40
CA VAL A 89 -9.42 -1.78 2.78
C VAL A 89 -10.71 -2.60 2.76
N PHE A 90 -10.64 -3.93 2.90
CA PHE A 90 -11.82 -4.80 2.98
C PHE A 90 -12.25 -5.10 4.42
N LYS A 91 -11.59 -4.54 5.44
CA LYS A 91 -11.85 -4.84 6.86
C LYS A 91 -13.33 -4.73 7.25
N ASN A 92 -14.04 -3.78 6.64
CA ASN A 92 -15.44 -3.49 6.96
C ASN A 92 -16.44 -4.04 5.93
N VAL A 93 -15.98 -4.71 4.88
CA VAL A 93 -16.83 -5.29 3.84
C VAL A 93 -17.33 -6.66 4.27
N LYS A 94 -18.62 -6.76 4.58
CA LYS A 94 -19.33 -8.01 4.92
C LYS A 94 -20.10 -8.57 3.71
N GLU A 95 -20.44 -9.86 3.76
CA GLU A 95 -21.17 -10.57 2.69
C GLU A 95 -22.55 -10.00 2.33
N LYS A 96 -23.15 -9.19 3.20
CA LYS A 96 -24.53 -8.67 3.02
C LYS A 96 -24.62 -7.35 2.26
N HIS A 97 -23.50 -6.72 1.91
CA HIS A 97 -23.54 -5.42 1.23
C HIS A 97 -23.91 -5.54 -0.24
N THR A 98 -24.63 -4.54 -0.74
CA THR A 98 -24.78 -4.37 -2.18
C THR A 98 -23.42 -4.06 -2.84
N GLU A 99 -23.30 -4.22 -4.15
CA GLU A 99 -22.05 -3.93 -4.86
C GLU A 99 -21.62 -2.46 -4.68
N ILE A 100 -22.58 -1.52 -4.79
CA ILE A 100 -22.32 -0.10 -4.60
C ILE A 100 -21.92 0.23 -3.16
N GLU A 101 -22.58 -0.36 -2.16
CA GLU A 101 -22.20 -0.20 -0.74
C GLU A 101 -20.77 -0.71 -0.49
N ALA A 102 -20.42 -1.87 -1.04
CA ALA A 102 -19.08 -2.44 -0.91
C ALA A 102 -18.04 -1.51 -1.55
N ILE A 103 -18.32 -0.94 -2.72
CA ILE A 103 -17.45 0.04 -3.38
C ILE A 103 -17.22 1.24 -2.46
N TYR A 104 -18.28 1.85 -1.92
CA TYR A 104 -18.12 3.01 -1.03
C TYR A 104 -17.29 2.68 0.22
N LEU A 105 -17.56 1.54 0.87
CA LEU A 105 -16.81 1.13 2.05
C LEU A 105 -15.31 0.95 1.75
N ILE A 106 -14.98 0.30 0.63
CA ILE A 106 -13.58 0.13 0.19
C ILE A 106 -12.96 1.49 -0.12
N GLY A 107 -13.67 2.36 -0.82
CA GLY A 107 -13.21 3.71 -1.18
C GLY A 107 -12.93 4.58 0.03
N GLN A 108 -13.79 4.55 1.03
CA GLN A 108 -13.60 5.26 2.29
C GLN A 108 -12.39 4.74 3.08
N GLU A 109 -12.20 3.42 3.13
CA GLU A 109 -10.98 2.87 3.73
C GLU A 109 -9.73 3.20 2.92
N ALA A 110 -9.82 3.24 1.59
CA ALA A 110 -8.70 3.64 0.74
C ALA A 110 -8.29 5.11 1.01
N LEU A 111 -9.26 6.02 1.09
CA LEU A 111 -9.05 7.44 1.44
C LEU A 111 -8.30 7.60 2.77
N ARG A 112 -8.66 6.82 3.79
CA ARG A 112 -8.00 6.84 5.11
C ARG A 112 -6.57 6.34 5.10
N ASN A 113 -6.17 5.61 4.05
CA ASN A 113 -4.88 4.94 3.95
C ASN A 113 -4.08 5.39 2.72
N LEU A 114 -4.36 6.61 2.22
CA LEU A 114 -3.55 7.22 1.17
C LEU A 114 -2.13 7.57 1.67
N PRO A 115 -1.12 7.57 0.77
CA PRO A 115 -1.20 7.17 -0.65
C PRO A 115 -1.09 5.64 -0.86
N ASP A 116 -0.84 4.88 0.22
CA ASP A 116 -0.52 3.46 0.16
C ASP A 116 -1.65 2.62 -0.47
N ALA A 117 -2.91 2.95 -0.20
CA ALA A 117 -4.07 2.22 -0.72
C ALA A 117 -4.47 2.61 -2.15
N PHE A 118 -4.07 3.77 -2.65
CA PHE A 118 -4.43 4.21 -4.00
C PHE A 118 -3.41 5.23 -4.52
N ASN A 119 -2.70 4.89 -5.59
CA ASN A 119 -1.71 5.74 -6.25
C ASN A 119 -1.50 5.28 -7.71
N SER A 120 -0.75 6.07 -8.48
CA SER A 120 -0.49 5.84 -9.91
C SER A 120 0.20 4.50 -10.22
N ARG A 121 0.96 3.92 -9.29
CA ARG A 121 1.69 2.64 -9.53
C ARG A 121 0.74 1.48 -9.81
N PHE A 122 -0.47 1.47 -9.24
CA PHE A 122 -1.46 0.44 -9.53
C PHE A 122 -1.91 0.42 -10.99
N PHE A 123 -1.78 1.55 -11.69
CA PHE A 123 -2.23 1.71 -13.07
C PHE A 123 -1.11 1.50 -14.08
N THR A 124 0.15 1.55 -13.65
CA THR A 124 1.31 1.28 -14.50
C THR A 124 1.76 -0.18 -14.45
N PHE A 125 1.21 -0.97 -13.51
CA PHE A 125 1.61 -2.35 -13.30
C PHE A 125 1.27 -3.24 -14.50
N GLU A 126 2.27 -3.98 -15.00
CA GLU A 126 2.12 -4.92 -16.10
C GLU A 126 2.06 -6.36 -15.60
N TYR A 127 1.02 -7.09 -15.95
CA TYR A 127 0.82 -8.48 -15.56
C TYR A 127 0.91 -9.43 -16.78
N PRO A 128 1.39 -10.68 -16.58
CA PRO A 128 1.40 -11.67 -17.64
C PRO A 128 -0.03 -12.09 -17.97
N VAL A 129 -0.39 -12.07 -19.26
CA VAL A 129 -1.69 -12.58 -19.71
C VAL A 129 -1.64 -14.11 -19.70
N ILE A 130 -2.67 -14.76 -19.16
CA ILE A 130 -2.74 -16.23 -19.08
C ILE A 130 -2.59 -16.83 -20.48
N SER A 131 -1.72 -17.83 -20.60
CA SER A 131 -1.44 -18.54 -21.85
C SER A 131 -0.88 -17.64 -22.97
N SER A 132 -0.26 -16.51 -22.62
CA SER A 132 0.41 -15.61 -23.56
C SER A 132 1.78 -15.21 -23.04
N SER A 133 2.72 -14.95 -23.95
CA SER A 133 3.99 -14.27 -23.63
C SER A 133 3.82 -12.76 -23.46
N LYS A 134 2.64 -12.22 -23.76
CA LYS A 134 2.34 -10.79 -23.68
C LYS A 134 2.08 -10.36 -22.24
N LYS A 135 2.55 -9.17 -21.90
CA LYS A 135 2.14 -8.43 -20.71
C LYS A 135 0.98 -7.51 -21.06
N ALA A 136 0.09 -7.30 -20.10
CA ALA A 136 -1.01 -6.36 -20.20
C ALA A 136 -1.06 -5.44 -18.99
N VAL A 137 -1.74 -4.32 -19.14
CA VAL A 137 -2.01 -3.36 -18.08
C VAL A 137 -3.51 -3.39 -17.83
N PHE A 138 -3.93 -3.31 -16.58
CA PHE A 138 -5.33 -3.49 -16.23
C PHE A 138 -6.20 -2.34 -16.75
N PHE A 139 -5.68 -1.11 -16.65
CA PHE A 139 -6.29 0.10 -17.16
C PHE A 139 -5.34 0.79 -18.15
N PRO A 140 -5.33 0.40 -19.44
CA PRO A 140 -4.42 0.97 -20.44
C PRO A 140 -4.51 2.50 -20.54
N ASP A 141 -5.71 3.06 -20.47
CA ASP A 141 -5.95 4.51 -20.61
C ASP A 141 -5.52 5.29 -19.36
N LEU A 142 -5.53 4.65 -18.18
CA LEU A 142 -5.04 5.27 -16.94
C LEU A 142 -3.52 5.16 -16.78
N LYS A 143 -2.86 4.24 -17.50
CA LYS A 143 -1.39 4.11 -17.48
C LYS A 143 -0.69 5.41 -17.86
N THR A 144 -1.28 6.18 -18.76
CA THR A 144 -0.72 7.45 -19.26
C THR A 144 -1.17 8.66 -18.44
N LYS A 145 -2.00 8.47 -17.41
CA LYS A 145 -2.64 9.52 -16.59
C LYS A 145 -2.06 9.61 -15.18
N THR A 146 -0.77 9.32 -15.05
CA THR A 146 -0.11 9.25 -13.73
C THR A 146 -0.13 10.59 -13.01
N ALA A 147 0.05 11.71 -13.73
CA ALA A 147 0.00 13.06 -13.18
C ALA A 147 -1.39 13.41 -12.63
N GLU A 148 -2.45 13.07 -13.36
CA GLU A 148 -3.84 13.27 -12.93
C GLU A 148 -4.16 12.43 -11.68
N ILE A 149 -3.74 11.16 -11.65
CA ILE A 149 -3.93 10.28 -10.49
C ILE A 149 -3.19 10.83 -9.27
N ASN A 150 -1.92 11.23 -9.44
CA ASN A 150 -1.10 11.80 -8.37
C ASN A 150 -1.71 13.11 -7.85
N SER A 151 -2.23 13.95 -8.73
CA SER A 151 -2.91 15.20 -8.37
C SER A 151 -4.17 14.94 -7.53
N LEU A 152 -4.98 13.93 -7.92
CA LEU A 152 -6.14 13.52 -7.14
C LEU A 152 -5.73 13.03 -5.73
N VAL A 153 -4.70 12.19 -5.64
CA VAL A 153 -4.20 11.69 -4.36
C VAL A 153 -3.68 12.84 -3.49
N LYS A 154 -2.99 13.82 -4.09
CA LYS A 154 -2.52 15.05 -3.40
C LYS A 154 -3.64 15.80 -2.78
N PHE A 155 -4.62 16.13 -3.60
CA PHE A 155 -5.82 16.80 -3.19
C PHE A 155 -6.48 16.09 -2.02
N CYS A 156 -6.65 14.77 -2.10
CA CYS A 156 -7.31 14.00 -1.04
C CYS A 156 -6.54 14.02 0.29
N ILE A 157 -5.20 14.06 0.25
CA ILE A 157 -4.37 14.13 1.45
C ILE A 157 -4.44 15.53 2.06
N GLU A 158 -4.25 16.57 1.25
CA GLU A 158 -4.23 17.98 1.68
C GLU A 158 -5.61 18.44 2.18
N HIS A 159 -6.68 17.91 1.59
CA HIS A 159 -8.07 18.26 1.90
C HIS A 159 -8.84 17.13 2.61
N SER A 160 -8.15 16.27 3.34
CA SER A 160 -8.75 15.09 3.99
C SER A 160 -9.94 15.39 4.93
N ASN A 161 -10.06 16.62 5.43
CA ASN A 161 -11.17 17.07 6.27
C ASN A 161 -12.36 17.66 5.47
N ASP A 162 -12.14 18.05 4.21
CA ASP A 162 -13.16 18.65 3.34
C ASP A 162 -12.84 18.41 1.86
N LEU A 163 -13.40 17.33 1.32
CA LEU A 163 -13.20 16.95 -0.08
C LEU A 163 -14.17 17.64 -1.04
N GLU A 164 -14.96 18.63 -0.64
CA GLU A 164 -15.92 19.33 -1.51
C GLU A 164 -15.32 20.60 -2.17
N CYS A 165 -14.00 20.74 -2.17
CA CYS A 165 -13.29 21.85 -2.80
C CYS A 165 -13.25 21.74 -4.34
N PRO A 166 -13.66 22.78 -5.10
CA PRO A 166 -13.85 22.68 -6.56
C PRO A 166 -12.57 22.75 -7.40
N GLU A 167 -11.45 23.21 -6.83
CA GLU A 167 -10.19 23.45 -7.55
C GLU A 167 -9.04 22.58 -7.03
N ILE A 168 -8.27 22.00 -7.95
CA ILE A 168 -7.03 21.27 -7.70
C ILE A 168 -5.88 21.98 -8.42
N GLU A 169 -4.81 22.27 -7.71
CA GLU A 169 -3.56 22.74 -8.32
C GLU A 169 -2.78 21.54 -8.86
N ILE A 170 -2.73 21.42 -10.20
CA ILE A 170 -1.87 20.44 -10.88
C ILE A 170 -0.53 21.14 -11.15
N ASP A 171 0.52 20.67 -10.50
CA ASP A 171 1.88 21.13 -10.77
C ASP A 171 2.42 20.32 -11.96
N ASP A 172 2.78 20.97 -13.08
CA ASP A 172 3.28 20.28 -14.27
C ASP A 172 4.67 19.64 -14.03
N ASP A 173 5.37 20.07 -12.97
CA ASP A 173 6.63 19.49 -12.51
C ASP A 173 6.43 18.46 -11.39
N SER A 174 5.17 18.10 -11.10
CA SER A 174 4.85 16.97 -10.24
C SER A 174 5.04 15.63 -10.97
N ASN A 175 6.29 15.37 -11.34
CA ASN A 175 6.92 14.17 -10.78
C ASN A 175 6.98 14.33 -9.24
N LEU A 176 5.80 14.50 -8.60
CA LEU A 176 5.56 13.83 -7.35
C LEU A 176 5.62 12.36 -7.77
N ASP A 177 6.85 11.84 -7.83
CA ASP A 177 7.13 10.61 -7.17
C ASP A 177 6.51 10.79 -5.78
N TYR A 178 5.24 10.44 -5.66
CA TYR A 178 4.72 9.90 -4.43
C TYR A 178 5.67 8.74 -4.16
N HIS A 179 6.78 9.07 -3.52
CA HIS A 179 7.15 8.43 -2.29
C HIS A 179 5.86 8.39 -1.42
N THR A 180 4.88 7.54 -1.78
CA THR A 180 4.61 6.30 -1.05
C THR A 180 5.63 6.26 0.03
N ARG A 181 5.30 6.62 1.29
CA ARG A 181 6.25 6.65 2.41
C ARG A 181 7.36 5.68 2.04
N SER A 182 8.53 6.22 1.67
CA SER A 182 9.54 5.46 0.92
C SER A 182 9.61 4.08 1.53
N ALA A 183 9.87 3.01 0.78
CA ALA A 183 9.91 1.69 1.42
C ALA A 183 10.76 1.69 2.71
N HIS A 184 11.77 2.57 2.76
CA HIS A 184 12.41 3.08 3.99
C HIS A 184 11.44 3.62 5.06
N HIS A 185 10.76 4.75 4.87
CA HIS A 185 9.79 5.26 5.85
C HIS A 185 8.72 4.26 6.26
N ALA A 186 8.18 3.46 5.33
CA ALA A 186 7.19 2.45 5.70
C ALA A 186 7.79 1.34 6.59
N MET A 187 9.05 0.97 6.36
CA MET A 187 9.79 0.09 7.25
C MET A 187 10.06 0.77 8.60
N GLU A 188 10.49 2.03 8.62
CA GLU A 188 10.72 2.79 9.86
C GLU A 188 9.43 2.90 10.70
N ASP A 189 8.28 3.16 10.09
CA ASP A 189 6.99 3.21 10.78
C ASP A 189 6.55 1.86 11.35
N LEU A 190 6.78 0.78 10.59
CA LEU A 190 6.52 -0.58 11.05
C LEU A 190 7.37 -0.90 12.29
N LEU A 191 8.65 -0.56 12.23
CA LEU A 191 9.61 -0.76 13.32
C LEU A 191 9.28 0.11 14.55
N GLY A 192 8.98 1.39 14.33
CA GLY A 192 8.58 2.32 15.39
C GLY A 192 7.27 1.91 16.07
N SER A 193 6.28 1.47 15.28
CA SER A 193 5.00 0.97 15.80
C SER A 193 5.19 -0.30 16.63
N TYR A 194 6.06 -1.20 16.18
CA TYR A 194 6.42 -2.38 16.97
C TYR A 194 7.00 -2.02 18.34
N LEU A 195 7.94 -1.08 18.41
CA LEU A 195 8.55 -0.66 19.68
C LEU A 195 7.53 0.01 20.61
N ARG A 196 6.70 0.93 20.10
CA ARG A 196 5.63 1.56 20.89
C ARG A 196 4.69 0.52 21.49
N ASN A 197 4.26 -0.45 20.67
CA ASN A 197 3.40 -1.53 21.14
C ASN A 197 4.08 -2.37 22.23
N ARG A 198 5.39 -2.64 22.09
CA ARG A 198 6.15 -3.38 23.12
C ARG A 198 6.36 -2.60 24.41
N GLN A 199 6.57 -1.29 24.34
CA GLN A 199 6.70 -0.41 25.50
C GLN A 199 5.41 -0.40 26.34
N ASN A 200 4.26 -0.53 25.70
CA ASN A 200 2.96 -0.59 26.39
C ASN A 200 2.67 -1.93 27.08
N VAL A 201 3.53 -2.94 26.93
CA VAL A 201 3.40 -4.22 27.64
C VAL A 201 4.11 -4.12 28.98
N THR A 202 3.38 -3.78 30.05
CA THR A 202 3.94 -3.54 31.38
C THR A 202 3.60 -4.64 32.40
N ASN A 203 4.42 -4.77 33.44
CA ASN A 203 4.14 -5.60 34.62
C ASN A 203 3.19 -4.88 35.59
N SER A 204 2.84 -5.55 36.69
CA SER A 204 1.97 -4.98 37.75
C SER A 204 2.54 -3.74 38.43
N LYS A 205 3.83 -3.45 38.26
CA LYS A 205 4.51 -2.24 38.76
C LYS A 205 4.59 -1.12 37.70
N GLY A 206 3.93 -1.29 36.55
CA GLY A 206 3.95 -0.30 35.45
C GLY A 206 5.26 -0.28 34.65
N GLN A 207 6.19 -1.20 34.89
CA GLN A 207 7.46 -1.27 34.16
C GLN A 207 7.32 -2.13 32.91
N VAL A 208 7.98 -1.74 31.82
CA VAL A 208 7.98 -2.54 30.57
C VAL A 208 8.46 -3.96 30.85
N LYS A 209 7.70 -4.95 30.39
CA LYS A 209 8.06 -6.36 30.54
C LYS A 209 9.27 -6.67 29.65
N GLU A 210 10.36 -7.04 30.30
CA GLU A 210 11.58 -7.50 29.63
C GLU A 210 11.31 -8.78 28.83
N TYR A 211 10.44 -9.65 29.31
CA TYR A 211 10.03 -10.88 28.63
C TYR A 211 8.50 -10.94 28.55
N PHE A 212 7.95 -11.44 27.44
CA PHE A 212 6.50 -11.58 27.30
C PHE A 212 5.94 -12.59 28.29
N TYR A 213 6.60 -13.74 28.38
CA TYR A 213 6.22 -14.83 29.26
C TYR A 213 7.17 -14.92 30.46
N PRO A 214 6.64 -15.13 31.67
CA PRO A 214 7.44 -15.16 32.90
C PRO A 214 8.22 -16.49 33.10
N PHE A 215 7.88 -17.54 32.35
CA PHE A 215 8.57 -18.83 32.39
C PHE A 215 9.54 -18.99 31.21
N PHE A 216 10.54 -19.86 31.36
CA PHE A 216 11.58 -20.09 30.35
C PHE A 216 10.97 -20.68 29.07
N ILE A 217 10.76 -19.83 28.07
CA ILE A 217 10.45 -20.25 26.69
C ILE A 217 11.76 -20.19 25.91
N PRO A 218 12.31 -21.35 25.48
CA PRO A 218 13.52 -21.39 24.68
C PRO A 218 13.43 -20.46 23.46
N GLY A 219 14.43 -19.59 23.30
CA GLY A 219 14.50 -18.67 22.16
C GLY A 219 13.64 -17.41 22.27
N GLN A 220 12.97 -17.15 23.40
CA GLN A 220 12.35 -15.85 23.65
C GLN A 220 13.42 -14.75 23.72
N LYS A 221 13.16 -13.64 23.03
CA LYS A 221 14.02 -12.46 23.08
C LYS A 221 13.50 -11.44 24.06
N SER A 222 14.42 -10.79 24.76
CA SER A 222 14.11 -9.75 25.71
C SER A 222 13.66 -8.46 25.01
N PHE A 223 12.97 -7.57 25.72
CA PHE A 223 12.60 -6.26 25.19
C PHE A 223 13.85 -5.45 24.83
N THR A 224 14.88 -5.47 25.67
CA THR A 224 16.17 -4.84 25.39
C THR A 224 16.76 -5.37 24.09
N GLN A 225 16.88 -6.69 23.93
CA GLN A 225 17.37 -7.29 22.69
C GLN A 225 16.56 -6.87 21.45
N LYS A 226 15.23 -6.79 21.59
CA LYS A 226 14.34 -6.37 20.50
C LYS A 226 14.50 -4.89 20.16
N ARG A 227 14.60 -4.04 21.18
CA ARG A 227 14.78 -2.60 21.03
C ARG A 227 16.11 -2.30 20.35
N ASP A 228 17.19 -2.92 20.82
CA ASP A 228 18.53 -2.68 20.30
C ASP A 228 18.61 -3.16 18.84
N ALA A 229 18.08 -4.34 18.52
CA ALA A 229 17.97 -4.81 17.14
C ALA A 229 17.17 -3.85 16.25
N VAL A 230 16.02 -3.35 16.71
CA VAL A 230 15.21 -2.42 15.91
C VAL A 230 15.93 -1.09 15.70
N ASN A 231 16.60 -0.56 16.72
CA ASN A 231 17.37 0.67 16.59
C ASN A 231 18.51 0.52 15.59
N ASP A 232 19.26 -0.58 15.66
CA ASP A 232 20.36 -0.87 14.72
C ASP A 232 19.84 -1.02 13.29
N LEU A 233 18.66 -1.65 13.11
CA LEU A 233 18.02 -1.73 11.80
C LEU A 233 17.58 -0.36 11.27
N ILE A 234 17.05 0.51 12.11
CA ILE A 234 16.69 1.88 11.73
C ILE A 234 17.95 2.67 11.32
N SER A 235 19.03 2.57 12.09
CA SER A 235 20.33 3.15 11.73
C SER A 235 20.85 2.62 10.39
N ALA A 236 20.79 1.31 10.16
CA ALA A 236 21.18 0.73 8.88
C ALA A 236 20.29 1.21 7.72
N LEU A 237 18.98 1.39 7.94
CA LEU A 237 18.09 1.96 6.93
C LEU A 237 18.44 3.41 6.58
N LYS A 238 19.13 4.15 7.46
CA LYS A 238 19.65 5.50 7.19
C LYS A 238 21.02 5.50 6.52
N GLY A 239 21.56 4.33 6.19
CA GLY A 239 22.88 4.17 5.60
C GLY A 239 24.02 4.16 6.62
N GLU A 240 23.72 4.12 7.93
CA GLU A 240 24.76 4.03 8.96
C GLU A 240 25.43 2.64 8.93
N ASN A 241 26.72 2.61 9.27
CA ASN A 241 27.49 1.37 9.36
C ASN A 241 27.37 0.77 10.76
N VAL A 242 26.27 0.06 10.92
CA VAL A 242 25.99 -0.78 12.07
C VAL A 242 25.95 -2.23 11.58
N ASP A 243 26.60 -3.14 12.31
CA ASP A 243 26.46 -4.57 12.03
C ASP A 243 25.09 -5.04 12.52
N ILE A 244 24.14 -5.17 11.60
CA ILE A 244 22.80 -5.67 11.90
C ILE A 244 22.75 -7.20 11.86
N THR A 245 23.76 -7.88 11.33
CA THR A 245 23.74 -9.34 11.17
C THR A 245 23.78 -10.09 12.51
N GLN A 246 24.40 -9.50 13.54
CA GLN A 246 24.40 -10.04 14.91
C GLN A 246 22.98 -10.23 15.49
N HIS A 247 22.00 -9.47 15.01
CA HIS A 247 20.61 -9.50 15.49
C HIS A 247 19.69 -10.42 14.68
N LEU A 248 20.22 -11.22 13.73
CA LEU A 248 19.42 -12.07 12.84
C LEU A 248 18.37 -12.93 13.55
N SER A 249 18.77 -13.60 14.64
CA SER A 249 17.84 -14.42 15.43
C SER A 249 16.73 -13.60 16.07
N THR A 250 17.00 -12.33 16.39
CA THR A 250 16.05 -11.38 16.96
C THR A 250 15.08 -10.86 15.90
N TYR A 251 15.53 -10.50 14.70
CA TYR A 251 14.64 -10.07 13.61
C TYR A 251 13.66 -11.14 13.19
N ARG A 252 14.04 -12.42 13.28
CA ARG A 252 13.18 -13.54 12.88
C ARG A 252 12.16 -13.97 13.95
N ASN A 253 12.28 -13.43 15.16
CA ASN A 253 11.56 -13.94 16.33
C ASN A 253 10.21 -13.23 16.58
N GLY A 254 9.17 -14.01 16.85
CA GLY A 254 7.84 -13.53 17.27
C GLY A 254 7.24 -12.46 16.36
N GLN A 255 6.45 -11.57 16.95
CA GLN A 255 5.68 -10.54 16.23
C GLN A 255 6.56 -9.64 15.35
N LEU A 256 7.78 -9.29 15.78
CA LEU A 256 8.71 -8.52 14.95
C LEU A 256 9.01 -9.26 13.64
N GLY A 257 9.33 -10.55 13.73
CA GLY A 257 9.62 -11.36 12.56
C GLY A 257 8.42 -11.59 11.68
N ASP A 258 7.22 -11.70 12.25
CA ASP A 258 5.98 -11.80 11.48
C ASP A 258 5.73 -10.51 10.68
N SER A 259 5.90 -9.34 11.29
CA SER A 259 5.79 -8.04 10.63
C SER A 259 6.84 -7.88 9.51
N LEU A 260 8.10 -8.21 9.77
CA LEU A 260 9.15 -8.16 8.74
C LEU A 260 8.89 -9.13 7.58
N ARG A 261 8.45 -10.37 7.87
CA ARG A 261 8.07 -11.32 6.81
C ARG A 261 6.90 -10.83 5.98
N ALA A 262 5.91 -10.19 6.60
CA ALA A 262 4.79 -9.59 5.87
C ALA A 262 5.25 -8.44 4.97
N PHE A 263 6.14 -7.58 5.46
CA PHE A 263 6.73 -6.49 4.68
C PHE A 263 7.52 -7.03 3.47
N ILE A 264 8.36 -8.05 3.66
CA ILE A 264 9.13 -8.68 2.59
C ILE A 264 8.21 -9.33 1.55
N LYS A 265 7.17 -10.06 1.99
CA LYS A 265 6.17 -10.64 1.09
C LYS A 265 5.39 -9.61 0.27
N SER A 266 5.43 -8.33 0.64
CA SER A 266 4.83 -7.25 -0.13
C SER A 266 5.75 -6.68 -1.22
N SER A 267 6.96 -7.24 -1.38
CA SER A 267 8.02 -6.75 -2.30
C SER A 267 8.51 -5.33 -2.04
N ARG A 268 7.97 -4.61 -1.05
CA ARG A 268 8.48 -3.29 -0.64
C ARG A 268 9.94 -3.34 -0.16
N ALA A 269 10.37 -4.47 0.40
CA ALA A 269 11.77 -4.65 0.82
C ALA A 269 12.75 -4.58 -0.37
N ASP A 270 12.30 -4.97 -1.57
CA ASP A 270 13.12 -4.97 -2.78
C ASP A 270 13.49 -3.53 -3.16
N GLU A 271 12.57 -2.58 -2.96
CA GLU A 271 12.78 -1.14 -3.20
C GLU A 271 13.87 -0.56 -2.26
N ILE A 272 14.00 -1.09 -1.04
CA ILE A 272 15.01 -0.65 -0.07
C ILE A 272 16.41 -1.07 -0.51
N VAL A 273 16.57 -2.32 -0.95
CA VAL A 273 17.89 -2.89 -1.25
C VAL A 273 18.24 -2.88 -2.74
N GLY A 274 17.31 -2.51 -3.62
CA GLY A 274 17.50 -2.44 -5.08
C GLY A 274 17.50 -3.81 -5.78
N GLN A 275 17.11 -4.88 -5.09
CA GLN A 275 17.11 -6.25 -5.61
C GLN A 275 16.05 -7.10 -4.90
N SER A 276 15.56 -8.16 -5.55
CA SER A 276 14.53 -9.07 -5.00
C SER A 276 14.93 -9.64 -3.64
N VAL A 277 14.02 -9.66 -2.66
CA VAL A 277 14.23 -10.17 -1.30
C VAL A 277 13.21 -11.25 -0.96
N GLU A 278 13.68 -12.42 -0.53
CA GLU A 278 12.78 -13.56 -0.26
C GLU A 278 12.55 -13.84 1.23
N THR A 279 13.52 -13.49 2.09
CA THR A 279 13.46 -13.82 3.52
C THR A 279 13.99 -12.69 4.38
N VAL A 280 13.70 -12.72 5.70
CA VAL A 280 14.26 -11.76 6.65
C VAL A 280 15.79 -11.82 6.68
N SER A 281 16.38 -13.03 6.64
CA SER A 281 17.84 -13.15 6.60
C SER A 281 18.43 -12.53 5.33
N ASP A 282 17.78 -12.79 4.20
CA ASP A 282 18.16 -12.26 2.89
C ASP A 282 18.09 -10.73 2.86
N PHE A 283 17.00 -10.15 3.39
CA PHE A 283 16.85 -8.70 3.55
C PHE A 283 18.01 -8.07 4.33
N ILE A 284 18.31 -8.63 5.51
CA ILE A 284 19.35 -8.12 6.40
C ILE A 284 20.73 -8.22 5.76
N GLN A 285 21.04 -9.34 5.10
CA GLN A 285 22.32 -9.52 4.40
C GLN A 285 22.49 -8.55 3.23
N LYS A 286 21.42 -8.32 2.47
CA LYS A 286 21.43 -7.40 1.32
C LYS A 286 21.55 -5.94 1.77
N LEU A 287 20.83 -5.54 2.82
CA LEU A 287 20.95 -4.20 3.39
C LEU A 287 22.35 -3.96 3.96
N GLN A 288 22.90 -4.93 4.71
CA GLN A 288 24.28 -4.85 5.22
C GLN A 288 25.31 -4.68 4.10
N SER A 289 25.18 -5.49 3.04
CA SER A 289 26.09 -5.43 1.89
C SER A 289 26.00 -4.09 1.16
N LYS A 290 24.77 -3.59 0.93
CA LYS A 290 24.50 -2.29 0.32
C LYS A 290 25.20 -1.16 1.08
N ASN A 291 25.02 -1.08 2.40
CA ASN A 291 25.66 -0.04 3.21
C ASN A 291 27.18 -0.16 3.22
N LYS A 292 27.71 -1.40 3.20
CA LYS A 292 29.16 -1.63 3.13
C LYS A 292 29.76 -1.16 1.80
N TRP A 293 29.08 -1.35 0.68
CA TRP A 293 29.55 -0.93 -0.65
C TRP A 293 29.46 0.59 -0.84
N ALA A 294 28.36 1.21 -0.38
CA ALA A 294 28.20 2.65 -0.39
C ALA A 294 29.35 3.37 0.35
N GLN A 295 29.83 2.79 1.45
CA GLN A 295 30.97 3.34 2.20
C GLN A 295 32.33 3.16 1.52
N LEU A 296 32.47 2.19 0.63
CA LEU A 296 33.69 1.97 -0.15
C LEU A 296 33.73 2.78 -1.44
N GLY A 297 32.66 3.54 -1.75
CA GLY A 297 32.55 4.32 -2.98
C GLY A 297 32.46 3.45 -4.24
N LEU A 298 31.86 2.26 -4.12
CA LEU A 298 31.80 1.24 -5.18
C LEU A 298 30.40 1.08 -5.80
N ASP A 299 29.52 2.06 -5.65
CA ASP A 299 28.13 2.03 -6.15
C ASP A 299 28.02 2.32 -7.66
#